data_AF-A0A3G9J1N3-F1
#
_entry.id   AF-A0A3G9J1N3-F1
#
_cell.length_a   1.000
_cell.length_b   1.000
_cell.length_c   1.000
_cell.angle_alpha   90.00
_cell.angle_beta   90.00
_cell.angle_gamma   90.00
#
_symmetry.space_group_name_H-M   'P 1'
#
loop_
_entity.id
_entity.type
_entity.pdbx_description
1 polymer ?
#
loop_
_entity_poly.entity_id
_entity_poly.type
_entity_poly.pdbx_seq_one_letter_code
_entity_poly.pdbx_strand_id
1 'polypeptide(L)'
;MSYDLAVWEGEQPISDAAALDCYLKLMDRMESGDHEPTPTPAIMAFVEALTARWPDTDEAWDDDETPWADAPIINNAFGDAIYFAMTYSGAERAVPFAAQCASELGLVCFDPQAESLVSAR
;
A
#
# COMPACT_ATOMS: atom_id res chain seq x y z
N MET A 1 7.28 16.02 1.22
CA MET A 1 7.82 14.69 1.56
C MET A 1 6.61 13.81 1.83
N SER A 2 6.53 12.63 1.22
CA SER A 2 5.46 11.64 1.45
C SER A 2 5.96 10.49 2.33
N TYR A 3 5.02 9.74 2.88
CA TYR A 3 5.24 8.44 3.49
C TYR A 3 4.62 7.39 2.56
N ASP A 4 5.32 6.30 2.26
CA ASP A 4 4.87 5.35 1.26
C ASP A 4 4.62 3.97 1.89
N LEU A 5 3.73 3.18 1.31
CA LEU A 5 3.56 1.78 1.66
C LEU A 5 3.57 0.91 0.40
N ALA A 6 4.18 -0.26 0.54
CA ALA A 6 4.06 -1.35 -0.43
C ALA A 6 3.23 -2.48 0.17
N VAL A 7 2.22 -2.94 -0.57
CA VAL A 7 1.35 -4.04 -0.17
C VAL A 7 1.24 -5.03 -1.32
N TRP A 8 1.39 -6.33 -1.05
CA TRP A 8 1.35 -7.37 -2.08
C TRP A 8 0.82 -8.71 -1.59
N GLU A 9 0.36 -9.53 -2.54
CA GLU A 9 0.05 -10.93 -2.30
C GLU A 9 1.33 -11.78 -2.27
N GLY A 10 1.40 -12.73 -1.34
CA GLY A 10 2.49 -13.70 -1.31
C GLY A 10 2.65 -14.36 0.05
N GLU A 11 3.66 -15.23 0.14
CA GLU A 11 4.07 -15.78 1.42
C GLU A 11 4.60 -14.67 2.34
N GLN A 12 4.22 -14.72 3.61
CA GLN A 12 4.71 -13.77 4.61
C GLN A 12 6.23 -13.90 4.77
N PRO A 13 7.01 -12.82 4.54
CA PRO A 13 8.44 -12.86 4.75
C PRO A 13 8.78 -13.17 6.22
N ILE A 14 9.82 -13.98 6.43
CA ILE A 14 10.25 -14.41 7.77
C ILE A 14 11.04 -13.33 8.53
N SER A 15 11.43 -12.25 7.85
CA SER A 15 12.22 -11.15 8.40
C SER A 15 12.09 -9.90 7.54
N ASP A 16 12.44 -8.75 8.11
CA ASP A 16 12.49 -7.48 7.40
C ASP A 16 13.47 -7.50 6.20
N ALA A 17 14.61 -8.18 6.35
CA ALA A 17 15.54 -8.36 5.24
C ALA A 17 14.95 -9.18 4.07
N ALA A 18 14.19 -10.24 4.38
CA ALA A 18 13.49 -11.00 3.35
C ALA A 18 12.35 -10.18 2.71
N ALA A 19 11.67 -9.35 3.50
CA ALA A 19 10.64 -8.44 3.00
C ALA A 19 11.24 -7.38 2.07
N LEU A 20 12.40 -6.82 2.41
CA LEU A 20 13.15 -5.90 1.57
C LEU A 20 13.54 -6.55 0.23
N ASP A 21 14.02 -7.79 0.23
CA ASP A 21 14.32 -8.53 -1.02
C ASP A 21 13.07 -8.72 -1.89
N CYS A 22 11.90 -8.97 -1.29
CA CYS A 22 10.63 -9.04 -2.01
C CYS A 22 10.22 -7.68 -2.58
N TYR A 23 10.32 -6.62 -1.78
CA TYR A 23 10.02 -5.25 -2.20
C TYR A 23 10.90 -4.81 -3.38
N LEU A 24 12.21 -5.07 -3.35
CA LEU A 24 13.12 -4.71 -4.44
C LEU A 24 12.74 -5.39 -5.76
N LYS A 25 12.35 -6.68 -5.72
CA LYS A 25 11.84 -7.39 -6.90
C LYS A 25 10.52 -6.81 -7.41
N LEU A 26 9.66 -6.38 -6.49
CA LEU A 26 8.38 -5.78 -6.81
C LEU A 26 8.56 -4.41 -7.50
N MET A 27 9.53 -3.61 -7.06
CA MET A 27 9.92 -2.36 -7.72
C MET A 27 10.53 -2.62 -9.11
N ASP A 28 11.44 -3.60 -9.26
CA ASP A 28 12.00 -3.98 -10.56
C ASP A 28 10.90 -4.43 -11.56
N ARG A 29 9.92 -5.19 -11.07
CA ARG A 29 8.75 -5.62 -11.87
C ARG A 29 7.85 -4.44 -12.28
N MET A 30 7.67 -3.47 -11.39
CA MET A 30 6.92 -2.25 -11.68
C MET A 30 7.64 -1.42 -12.75
N GLU A 31 8.94 -1.17 -12.59
CA GLU A 31 9.76 -0.37 -13.52
C GLU A 31 9.90 -1.00 -14.91
N SER A 32 10.05 -2.33 -14.96
CA SER A 32 10.16 -3.07 -16.22
C SER A 32 8.84 -3.24 -16.96
N GLY A 33 7.71 -3.03 -16.29
CA GLY A 33 6.37 -3.28 -16.83
C GLY A 33 5.99 -4.77 -16.88
N ASP A 34 6.75 -5.65 -16.22
CA ASP A 34 6.51 -7.10 -16.18
C ASP A 34 5.42 -7.48 -15.17
N HIS A 35 4.26 -6.81 -15.22
CA HIS A 35 3.14 -7.03 -14.31
C HIS A 35 1.82 -7.04 -15.06
N GLU A 36 0.83 -7.72 -14.48
CA GLU A 36 -0.53 -7.66 -14.97
C GLU A 36 -1.09 -6.24 -14.77
N PRO A 37 -1.71 -5.62 -15.79
CA PRO A 37 -2.21 -4.25 -15.68
C PRO A 37 -3.47 -4.17 -14.81
N THR A 38 -4.13 -5.31 -14.55
CA THR A 38 -5.37 -5.35 -13.77
C THR A 38 -5.06 -5.79 -12.34
N PRO A 39 -5.44 -4.99 -11.32
CA PRO A 39 -5.28 -5.39 -9.93
C PRO A 39 -6.07 -6.67 -9.62
N THR A 40 -5.51 -7.52 -8.78
CA THR A 40 -6.19 -8.73 -8.31
C THR A 40 -7.36 -8.39 -7.38
N PRO A 41 -8.29 -9.34 -7.15
CA PRO A 41 -9.38 -9.15 -6.21
C PRO A 41 -8.94 -8.78 -4.78
N ALA A 42 -7.81 -9.31 -4.30
CA ALA A 42 -7.32 -8.99 -2.96
C ALA A 42 -6.80 -7.55 -2.87
N ILE A 43 -6.07 -7.07 -3.88
CA ILE A 43 -5.62 -5.68 -3.95
C ILE A 43 -6.80 -4.72 -4.12
N MET A 44 -7.79 -5.06 -4.96
CA MET A 44 -9.01 -4.26 -5.07
C MET A 44 -9.76 -4.16 -3.73
N ALA A 45 -9.95 -5.29 -3.03
CA ALA A 45 -10.60 -5.30 -1.72
C ALA A 45 -9.82 -4.49 -0.67
N PHE A 46 -8.49 -4.52 -0.72
CA PHE A 46 -7.63 -3.70 0.12
C PHE A 46 -7.86 -2.21 -0.13
N VAL A 47 -7.83 -1.78 -1.40
CA VAL A 47 -8.07 -0.38 -1.77
C VAL A 47 -9.48 0.06 -1.39
N GLU A 48 -10.51 -0.75 -1.66
CA GLU A 48 -11.89 -0.46 -1.28
C GLU A 48 -12.04 -0.26 0.24
N ALA A 49 -11.34 -1.04 1.06
CA ALA A 49 -11.36 -0.88 2.50
C ALA A 49 -10.74 0.46 2.95
N LEU A 50 -9.63 0.87 2.32
CA LEU A 50 -8.99 2.15 2.59
C LEU A 50 -9.89 3.33 2.17
N THR A 51 -10.44 3.28 0.96
CA THR A 51 -11.21 4.40 0.38
C THR A 51 -12.62 4.50 0.94
N ALA A 52 -13.18 3.42 1.49
CA ALA A 52 -14.41 3.47 2.27
C ALA A 52 -14.25 4.31 3.56
N ARG A 53 -13.04 4.36 4.12
CA ARG A 53 -12.74 5.15 5.32
C ARG A 53 -12.26 6.56 4.99
N TRP A 54 -11.42 6.69 3.97
CA TRP A 54 -10.92 7.96 3.47
C TRP A 54 -11.14 8.03 1.96
N PRO A 55 -12.24 8.64 1.50
CA PRO A 55 -12.52 8.77 0.07
C PRO A 55 -11.34 9.40 -0.69
N ASP A 56 -10.98 8.81 -1.84
CA ASP A 56 -9.90 9.25 -2.73
C ASP A 56 -10.44 9.98 -3.97
N THR A 57 -11.48 10.81 -3.75
CA THR A 57 -12.12 11.60 -4.81
C THR A 57 -11.59 13.04 -4.85
N ASP A 58 -11.74 13.69 -6.00
CA ASP A 58 -11.35 15.09 -6.25
C ASP A 58 -12.04 16.14 -5.35
N GLU A 59 -12.90 15.73 -4.42
CA GLU A 59 -13.58 16.63 -3.47
C GLU A 59 -12.92 16.61 -2.09
N ALA A 60 -11.96 15.71 -1.84
CA ALA A 60 -11.33 15.48 -0.54
C ALA A 60 -9.96 16.18 -0.35
N TRP A 61 -9.62 17.18 -1.18
CA TRP A 61 -8.34 17.90 -1.16
C TRP A 61 -8.16 18.90 0.00
N ASP A 62 -8.95 18.81 1.06
CA ASP A 62 -8.47 19.38 2.31
C ASP A 62 -7.41 18.39 2.85
N ASP A 63 -6.13 18.75 2.72
CA ASP A 63 -4.97 17.90 3.05
C ASP A 63 -5.04 17.31 4.49
N ASP A 64 -5.88 17.90 5.35
CA ASP A 64 -6.14 17.40 6.70
C ASP A 64 -7.19 16.27 6.76
N GLU A 65 -8.11 16.17 5.80
CA GLU A 65 -9.23 15.21 5.78
C GLU A 65 -8.85 13.85 5.16
N THR A 66 -8.00 13.83 4.14
CA THR A 66 -7.54 12.59 3.48
C THR A 66 -6.07 12.29 3.75
N PRO A 67 -5.67 11.03 3.97
CA PRO A 67 -4.27 10.69 4.17
C PRO A 67 -3.48 10.59 2.86
N TRP A 68 -4.15 10.57 1.70
CA TRP A 68 -3.52 10.27 0.41
C TRP A 68 -2.70 11.46 -0.10
N ALA A 69 -1.48 11.18 -0.58
CA ALA A 69 -0.66 12.17 -1.28
C ALA A 69 -0.96 12.18 -2.79
N ASP A 70 -1.61 11.14 -3.28
CA ASP A 70 -2.09 10.98 -4.65
C ASP A 70 -3.45 10.28 -4.66
N ALA A 71 -4.28 10.61 -5.66
CA ALA A 71 -5.61 10.05 -5.81
C ALA A 71 -6.00 9.95 -7.29
N PRO A 72 -6.82 8.95 -7.69
CA PRO A 72 -7.28 7.84 -6.86
C PRO A 72 -6.19 6.77 -6.68
N ILE A 73 -6.05 6.23 -5.47
CA ILE A 73 -4.91 5.36 -5.12
C ILE A 73 -4.93 4.02 -5.85
N ILE A 74 -6.09 3.61 -6.37
CA ILE A 74 -6.22 2.38 -7.18
C ILE A 74 -5.36 2.43 -8.45
N ASN A 75 -5.05 3.61 -8.97
CA ASN A 75 -4.21 3.76 -10.15
C ASN A 75 -2.76 3.36 -9.92
N ASN A 76 -2.35 3.20 -8.66
CA ASN A 76 -1.01 2.76 -8.29
C ASN A 76 -0.92 1.25 -8.04
N ALA A 77 -2.03 0.52 -8.23
CA ALA A 77 -2.03 -0.94 -8.17
C ALA A 77 -1.59 -1.55 -9.50
N PHE A 78 -0.81 -2.62 -9.42
CA PHE A 78 -0.27 -3.35 -10.56
C PHE A 78 -0.28 -4.85 -10.27
N GLY A 79 -1.29 -5.53 -10.80
CA GLY A 79 -1.49 -6.96 -10.58
C GLY A 79 -1.73 -7.28 -9.12
N ASP A 80 -0.83 -8.06 -8.54
CA ASP A 80 -0.88 -8.59 -7.17
C ASP A 80 -0.27 -7.64 -6.12
N ALA A 81 -0.05 -6.37 -6.48
CA ALA A 81 0.60 -5.39 -5.64
C ALA A 81 0.00 -3.98 -5.77
N ILE A 82 0.25 -3.16 -4.75
CA ILE A 82 0.05 -1.71 -4.78
C ILE A 82 1.20 -1.01 -4.05
N TYR A 83 1.65 0.10 -4.62
CA TYR A 83 2.58 1.05 -4.00
C TYR A 83 1.90 2.41 -3.96
N PHE A 84 1.71 3.02 -2.80
CA PHE A 84 0.96 4.28 -2.72
C PHE A 84 1.55 5.23 -1.69
N ALA A 85 1.33 6.53 -1.90
CA ALA A 85 1.90 7.60 -1.11
C ALA A 85 0.84 8.26 -0.23
N MET A 86 1.25 8.65 0.96
CA MET A 86 0.46 9.38 1.94
C MET A 86 1.16 10.66 2.37
N THR A 87 0.38 11.62 2.86
CA THR A 87 0.94 12.73 3.63
C THR A 87 1.50 12.16 4.95
N TYR A 88 2.57 12.75 5.51
CA TYR A 88 3.12 12.26 6.78
C TYR A 88 2.10 12.33 7.93
N SER A 89 1.31 13.41 7.99
CA SER A 89 0.22 13.56 8.97
C SER A 89 -0.89 12.53 8.76
N GLY A 90 -1.21 12.20 7.50
CA GLY A 90 -2.15 11.15 7.13
C GLY A 90 -1.67 9.74 7.51
N ALA A 91 -0.37 9.48 7.34
CA ALA A 91 0.22 8.18 7.60
C ALA A 91 0.08 7.74 9.06
N GLU A 92 0.17 8.67 10.02
CA GLU A 92 0.00 8.38 11.46
C GLU A 92 -1.33 7.66 11.78
N ARG A 93 -2.40 7.99 11.04
CA ARG A 93 -3.73 7.38 11.19
C ARG A 93 -3.99 6.25 10.18
N ALA A 94 -3.43 6.32 8.98
CA ALA A 94 -3.72 5.40 7.90
C ALA A 94 -2.88 4.11 7.94
N VAL A 95 -1.61 4.19 8.31
CA VAL A 95 -0.70 3.02 8.34
C VAL A 95 -1.21 1.90 9.25
N PRO A 96 -1.66 2.16 10.51
CA PRO A 96 -2.18 1.09 11.36
C PRO A 96 -3.42 0.40 10.77
N PHE A 97 -4.29 1.17 10.11
CA PHE A 97 -5.49 0.63 9.47
C PHE A 97 -5.14 -0.17 8.21
N ALA A 98 -4.22 0.34 7.39
CA ALA A 98 -3.71 -0.37 6.22
C ALA A 98 -3.07 -1.72 6.62
N ALA A 99 -2.23 -1.73 7.67
CA ALA A 99 -1.65 -2.97 8.18
C ALA A 99 -2.71 -3.98 8.65
N GLN A 100 -3.78 -3.49 9.30
CA GLN A 100 -4.91 -4.33 9.69
C GLN A 100 -5.62 -4.92 8.47
N CYS A 101 -6.02 -4.10 7.49
CA CYS A 101 -6.69 -4.57 6.28
C CYS A 101 -5.82 -5.57 5.49
N ALA A 102 -4.52 -5.29 5.36
CA ALA A 102 -3.57 -6.20 4.73
C ALA A 102 -3.54 -7.55 5.47
N SER A 103 -3.43 -7.54 6.79
CA SER A 103 -3.43 -8.76 7.59
C SER A 103 -4.73 -9.57 7.46
N GLU A 104 -5.89 -8.92 7.44
CA GLU A 104 -7.19 -9.58 7.29
C GLU A 104 -7.37 -10.22 5.90
N LEU A 105 -6.76 -9.63 4.88
CA LEU A 105 -6.75 -10.12 3.50
C LEU A 105 -5.59 -11.10 3.21
N GLY A 106 -4.71 -11.36 4.18
CA GLY A 106 -3.55 -12.22 4.00
C GLY A 106 -2.43 -11.60 3.15
N LEU A 107 -2.42 -10.28 3.00
CA LEU A 107 -1.42 -9.53 2.25
C LEU A 107 -0.20 -9.20 3.12
N VAL A 108 0.93 -8.99 2.47
CA VAL A 108 2.15 -8.45 3.09
C VAL A 108 2.07 -6.93 3.05
N CYS A 109 2.41 -6.27 4.16
CA CYS A 109 2.48 -4.81 4.25
C CYS A 109 3.89 -4.40 4.69
N PHE A 110 4.49 -3.46 3.98
CA PHE A 110 5.89 -3.07 4.16
C PHE A 110 6.03 -1.56 4.08
N ASP A 111 6.88 -1.04 4.97
CA ASP A 111 7.31 0.36 5.02
C ASP A 111 8.69 0.46 4.34
N PRO A 112 8.77 1.03 3.12
CA PRO A 112 10.04 1.22 2.41
C PRO A 112 10.99 2.19 3.11
N GLN A 113 10.49 3.16 3.87
CA GLN A 113 11.33 4.12 4.59
C GLN A 113 11.96 3.52 5.84
N ALA A 114 11.25 2.63 6.53
CA ALA A 114 11.76 1.90 7.69
C ALA A 114 12.47 0.57 7.32
N GLU A 115 12.35 0.15 6.06
CA GLU A 115 12.80 -1.15 5.55
C GLU A 115 12.28 -2.33 6.40
N SER A 116 11.00 -2.26 6.80
CA SER A 116 10.42 -3.22 7.75
C SER A 116 8.99 -3.61 7.45
N LEU A 117 8.59 -4.81 7.88
CA LEU A 117 7.20 -5.26 7.84
C LEU A 117 6.32 -4.40 8.76
N VAL A 118 5.15 -4.03 8.26
CA VAL A 118 4.13 -3.34 9.05
C VAL A 118 3.10 -4.35 9.51
N SER A 119 3.14 -4.69 10.79
CA SER A 119 2.17 -5.59 11.42
C SER A 119 1.01 -4.83 12.06
N ALA A 120 -0.20 -5.35 11.94
CA ALA A 120 -1.32 -4.93 12.77
C ALA A 120 -0.98 -5.17 14.26
N ARG A 121 -1.15 -4.15 15.10
CA ARG A 121 -0.97 -4.25 16.56
C ARG A 121 -2.29 -4.59 17.25
#